data_AF-A0A656KEH6-F1
#
_entry.id   AF-A0A656KEH6-F1
#
_cell.length_a   1.000
_cell.length_b   1.000
_cell.length_c   1.000
_cell.angle_alpha   90.00
_cell.angle_beta   90.00
_cell.angle_gamma   90.00
#
_symmetry.space_group_name_H-M   'P 1'
#
loop_
_entity.id
_entity.type
_entity.pdbx_description
1 polymer ?
#
loop_
_entity_poly.entity_id
_entity_poly.type
_entity_poly.pdbx_seq_one_letter_code
_entity_poly.pdbx_strand_id
1 'polypeptide(L)'
;MDLYARVGRIIDAITTKYMLPQVNSPVSIPSCQAQFYPVMHDTYHSPLSITGFFPPVTSHGDAFDADSTCDPFQYNSCTAVSTWSNSGTSWSGESYFDEPPNNRLSLSTSMSSLSQASQESILSPPQTSHSFLQYSLVSSPQHDAQKGLWNSVLRVIPCQQDHSHCSWDKSFSRCSICGFSQCHAIMIHAKSIRLDIFAMTISLLRDLASPDYAGNHPLAFLMAAGVSLEYFKTVLWDVKWSTFGSNVFSQSPLHVLDVQGLGDGLVELLAYFPQYLSLRDSKCRTLLHYLFSQPLEYGDYLRVLQIFPNVIHYLLAFDTNGKKITHIMQEAIEKKETISVQAREKISAGLKEINHFINASAGGRHITRPYGFVDIARGNSGNSQESSCFLYQCRVCGATDAHSDSYHDQMLCACDYGGIDRNAPDEQGWTAAHLLVSHKRQNRDSEETPAQTTELFRLLIFSPELREALHVVDPNGNSLVYNIATRGFYEILECVLRLEEESRRRAMVNSFGRTGDGQEQSVLAGVEMAIAECERKTQRCTRARDGCEKARWARLGQDLNRCRNILKRWGAEWEPDMIQRWRIY
;
A
#
# COMPACT_ATOMS: atom_id res chain seq x y z
N MET A 1 -45.31 15.49 -5.12
CA MET A 1 -45.83 15.19 -3.77
C MET A 1 -45.23 13.94 -3.11
N ASP A 2 -44.62 12.99 -3.84
CA ASP A 2 -44.13 11.72 -3.26
C ASP A 2 -42.76 11.80 -2.53
N LEU A 3 -42.01 12.90 -2.71
CA LEU A 3 -40.64 13.04 -2.17
C LEU A 3 -40.60 13.39 -0.68
N TYR A 4 -41.41 14.36 -0.24
CA TYR A 4 -41.53 14.74 1.18
C TYR A 4 -42.11 13.60 2.03
N ALA A 5 -43.00 12.78 1.46
CA ALA A 5 -43.53 11.59 2.11
C ALA A 5 -42.46 10.49 2.28
N ARG A 6 -41.48 10.36 1.37
CA ARG A 6 -40.35 9.42 1.54
C ARG A 6 -39.38 9.89 2.62
N VAL A 7 -39.07 11.19 2.65
CA VAL A 7 -38.21 11.79 3.69
C VAL A 7 -38.88 11.70 5.07
N GLY A 8 -40.19 11.99 5.14
CA GLY A 8 -40.98 11.81 6.35
C GLY A 8 -40.95 10.37 6.87
N ARG A 9 -41.05 9.37 5.98
CA ARG A 9 -40.93 7.95 6.37
C ARG A 9 -39.54 7.56 6.88
N ILE A 10 -38.48 8.17 6.37
CA ILE A 10 -37.11 7.99 6.89
C ILE A 10 -37.01 8.60 8.29
N ILE A 11 -37.54 9.81 8.49
CA ILE A 11 -37.58 10.48 9.79
C ILE A 11 -38.38 9.65 10.80
N ASP A 12 -39.58 9.19 10.44
CA ASP A 12 -40.42 8.37 11.32
C ASP A 12 -39.73 7.05 11.68
N ALA A 13 -39.10 6.36 10.72
CA ALA A 13 -38.39 5.10 10.98
C ALA A 13 -37.18 5.26 11.91
N ILE A 14 -36.44 6.38 11.80
CA ILE A 14 -35.30 6.69 12.67
C ILE A 14 -35.80 7.05 14.08
N THR A 15 -36.81 7.93 14.17
CA THR A 15 -37.36 8.39 15.45
C THR A 15 -37.96 7.24 16.26
N THR A 16 -38.64 6.30 15.58
CA THR A 16 -39.30 5.16 16.24
C THR A 16 -38.32 4.07 16.69
N LYS A 17 -37.15 3.96 16.06
CA LYS A 17 -36.16 2.91 16.39
C LYS A 17 -35.13 3.35 17.44
N TYR A 18 -34.87 4.64 17.58
CA TYR A 18 -33.87 5.18 18.53
C TYR A 18 -34.47 5.87 19.77
N MET A 19 -35.80 5.96 19.88
CA MET A 19 -36.49 6.38 21.10
C MET A 19 -37.09 5.16 21.81
N LEU A 20 -36.34 4.55 22.72
CA LEU A 20 -36.90 3.70 23.78
C LEU A 20 -36.85 4.46 25.13
N PRO A 21 -37.80 4.19 26.03
CA PRO A 21 -38.30 5.16 27.00
C PRO A 21 -37.29 5.43 28.11
N GLN A 22 -37.27 6.68 28.58
CA GLN A 22 -36.60 7.06 29.83
C GLN A 22 -37.14 6.20 30.98
N VAL A 23 -36.35 5.22 31.41
CA VAL A 23 -36.55 4.55 32.70
C VAL A 23 -35.83 5.40 33.74
N ASN A 24 -36.61 6.22 34.45
CA ASN A 24 -36.19 6.89 35.68
C ASN A 24 -35.95 5.84 36.78
N SER A 25 -34.71 5.65 37.22
CA SER A 25 -34.36 5.25 38.59
C SER A 25 -32.87 5.50 38.88
N PRO A 26 -32.51 5.95 40.10
CA PRO A 26 -31.18 6.45 40.40
C PRO A 26 -30.23 5.30 40.75
N VAL A 27 -29.11 5.18 40.04
CA VAL A 27 -28.01 4.29 40.44
C VAL A 27 -26.81 5.14 40.79
N SER A 28 -26.42 5.04 42.06
CA SER A 28 -25.27 5.68 42.68
C SER A 28 -23.98 5.20 42.03
N ILE A 29 -23.19 6.12 41.47
CA ILE A 29 -21.84 5.85 40.97
C ILE A 29 -20.86 6.07 42.12
N PRO A 30 -20.05 5.08 42.53
CA PRO A 30 -18.91 5.33 43.40
C PRO A 30 -17.80 6.01 42.58
N SER A 31 -17.32 7.14 43.09
CA SER A 31 -16.23 7.93 42.53
C SER A 31 -14.91 7.15 42.54
N CYS A 32 -14.44 6.72 41.37
CA CYS A 32 -13.03 6.39 41.15
C CYS A 32 -12.41 7.53 40.34
N GLN A 33 -11.43 8.19 40.96
CA GLN A 33 -10.64 9.29 40.41
C GLN A 33 -9.92 8.84 39.13
N ALA A 34 -10.29 9.41 37.98
CA ALA A 34 -9.46 9.38 36.79
C ALA A 34 -8.25 10.30 37.04
N GLN A 35 -7.07 9.70 37.16
CA GLN A 35 -5.82 10.44 37.07
C GLN A 35 -5.66 10.91 35.62
N PHE A 36 -5.83 12.22 35.42
CA PHE A 36 -5.50 12.90 34.18
C PHE A 36 -3.99 12.78 33.93
N TYR A 37 -3.60 12.03 32.90
CA TYR A 37 -2.28 12.20 32.30
C TYR A 37 -2.36 13.37 31.29
N PRO A 38 -1.43 14.34 31.36
CA PRO A 38 -1.47 15.49 30.47
C PRO A 38 -1.15 15.06 29.04
N VAL A 39 -2.03 15.45 28.12
CA VAL A 39 -1.78 15.45 26.68
C VAL A 39 -0.64 16.45 26.42
N MET A 40 0.56 15.95 26.17
CA MET A 40 1.67 16.74 25.66
C MET A 40 1.33 17.13 24.21
N HIS A 41 0.87 18.37 24.02
CA HIS A 41 0.95 19.05 22.74
C HIS A 41 2.42 19.38 22.48
N ASP A 42 3.13 18.48 21.82
CA ASP A 42 4.42 18.84 21.22
C ASP A 42 4.17 19.50 19.87
N THR A 43 4.15 20.83 19.92
CA THR A 43 4.35 21.74 18.79
C THR A 43 5.72 21.48 18.16
N TYR A 44 5.81 20.52 17.25
CA TYR A 44 6.92 20.49 16.28
C TYR A 44 6.54 21.36 15.08
N HIS A 45 7.12 22.55 15.06
CA HIS A 45 7.21 23.36 13.86
C HIS A 45 7.95 22.56 12.77
N SER A 46 7.25 22.17 11.70
CA SER A 46 7.90 21.85 10.42
C SER A 46 8.53 23.12 9.85
N PRO A 47 9.85 23.16 9.56
CA PRO A 47 10.38 24.17 8.67
C PRO A 47 10.22 23.64 7.23
N LEU A 48 9.00 23.67 6.69
CA LEU A 48 8.82 23.68 5.24
C LEU A 48 8.73 25.14 4.80
N SER A 49 9.90 25.74 4.63
CA SER A 49 10.11 26.94 3.83
C SER A 49 11.57 26.91 3.39
N ILE A 50 11.80 26.87 2.08
CA ILE A 50 12.85 27.59 1.35
C ILE A 50 12.74 27.22 -0.14
N THR A 51 12.14 28.17 -0.87
CA THR A 51 12.52 28.74 -2.17
C THR A 51 12.92 27.84 -3.35
N GLY A 52 12.29 28.12 -4.50
CA GLY A 52 12.53 27.46 -5.77
C GLY A 52 13.95 27.58 -6.30
N PHE A 53 14.35 26.54 -7.01
CA PHE A 53 15.57 26.49 -7.81
C PHE A 53 15.20 26.59 -9.30
N PHE A 54 15.38 27.77 -9.87
CA PHE A 54 15.72 27.91 -11.28
C PHE A 54 17.25 27.75 -11.42
N PRO A 55 17.78 27.10 -12.46
CA PRO A 55 19.22 27.07 -12.71
C PRO A 55 19.70 28.48 -13.08
N PRO A 56 20.89 28.93 -12.62
CA PRO A 56 21.41 30.22 -13.02
C PRO A 56 21.87 30.16 -14.48
N VAL A 57 21.39 31.11 -15.27
CA VAL A 57 21.94 31.48 -16.57
C VAL A 57 23.30 32.13 -16.33
N THR A 58 24.39 31.46 -16.72
CA THR A 58 25.71 32.09 -16.77
C THR A 58 25.85 32.88 -18.06
N SER A 59 25.89 34.21 -17.93
CA SER A 59 26.23 35.17 -18.97
C SER A 59 27.71 35.08 -19.36
N HIS A 60 27.99 35.14 -20.66
CA HIS A 60 29.30 35.42 -21.24
C HIS A 60 29.87 36.77 -20.78
N GLY A 61 31.20 36.85 -20.61
CA GLY A 61 31.94 38.11 -20.46
C GLY A 61 33.38 37.94 -19.97
N ASP A 62 34.30 37.95 -20.94
CA ASP A 62 35.65 38.54 -20.92
C ASP A 62 36.80 37.93 -20.11
N ALA A 63 37.60 37.17 -20.87
CA ALA A 63 39.06 37.23 -21.06
C ALA A 63 39.91 38.07 -20.10
N PHE A 64 40.96 37.43 -19.55
CA PHE A 64 42.34 37.93 -19.64
C PHE A 64 43.32 36.75 -19.72
N ASP A 65 44.09 36.76 -20.81
CA ASP A 65 45.25 35.93 -21.11
C ASP A 65 46.42 36.18 -20.15
N ALA A 66 47.23 35.15 -19.89
CA ALA A 66 48.65 35.13 -20.24
C ALA A 66 49.34 33.82 -19.83
N ASP A 67 49.67 33.03 -20.86
CA ASP A 67 50.97 32.39 -21.11
C ASP A 67 51.58 31.41 -20.09
N SER A 68 51.71 30.15 -20.52
CA SER A 68 52.93 29.72 -21.23
C SER A 68 53.12 28.20 -21.17
N THR A 69 52.69 27.56 -22.27
CA THR A 69 53.40 26.59 -23.13
C THR A 69 54.02 25.30 -22.56
N CYS A 70 53.53 24.16 -23.08
CA CYS A 70 54.28 23.28 -24.00
C CYS A 70 53.32 22.26 -24.65
N ASP A 71 53.08 22.47 -25.94
CA ASP A 71 52.51 21.53 -26.95
C ASP A 71 53.66 20.60 -27.46
N PRO A 72 53.53 19.61 -28.40
CA PRO A 72 52.37 19.27 -29.24
C PRO A 72 52.19 17.76 -29.67
N PHE A 73 51.11 17.52 -30.45
CA PHE A 73 50.87 16.45 -31.48
C PHE A 73 50.44 15.02 -31.03
N GLN A 74 49.15 14.68 -31.22
CA GLN A 74 48.51 13.98 -32.37
C GLN A 74 48.59 12.44 -32.33
N TYR A 75 47.44 11.75 -32.18
CA TYR A 75 46.86 10.86 -33.22
C TYR A 75 45.47 10.32 -32.83
N ASN A 76 44.74 9.98 -33.88
CA ASN A 76 43.31 9.69 -34.03
C ASN A 76 42.70 8.51 -33.25
N SER A 77 41.40 8.67 -32.99
CA SER A 77 40.29 7.72 -33.11
C SER A 77 40.57 6.21 -33.22
N CYS A 78 39.99 5.45 -32.29
CA CYS A 78 39.26 4.20 -32.61
C CYS A 78 38.18 3.94 -31.56
N THR A 79 36.94 3.96 -32.00
CA THR A 79 35.77 3.35 -31.36
C THR A 79 36.07 1.89 -30.97
N ALA A 80 36.05 1.60 -29.68
CA ALA A 80 35.87 0.25 -29.17
C ALA A 80 34.56 0.22 -28.38
N VAL A 81 33.49 -0.21 -29.06
CA VAL A 81 32.26 -0.68 -28.42
C VAL A 81 32.66 -1.85 -27.54
N SER A 82 32.78 -1.62 -26.23
CA SER A 82 32.84 -2.68 -25.24
C SER A 82 31.43 -2.83 -24.67
N THR A 83 30.68 -3.74 -25.28
CA THR A 83 29.47 -4.31 -24.73
C THR A 83 29.84 -5.02 -23.43
N TRP A 84 29.69 -4.34 -22.30
CA TRP A 84 29.76 -5.02 -21.01
C TRP A 84 28.44 -5.74 -20.75
N SER A 85 28.47 -7.01 -21.14
CA SER A 85 27.69 -8.07 -20.53
C SER A 85 27.81 -7.92 -19.01
N ASN A 86 26.74 -7.48 -18.35
CA ASN A 86 26.65 -7.60 -16.90
C ASN A 86 26.58 -9.09 -16.59
N SER A 87 27.75 -9.65 -16.31
CA SER A 87 27.94 -10.95 -15.71
C SER A 87 27.11 -10.99 -14.44
N GLY A 88 25.97 -11.67 -14.50
CA GLY A 88 25.20 -12.06 -13.33
C GLY A 88 26.13 -12.85 -12.41
N THR A 89 26.58 -12.21 -11.34
CA THR A 89 27.03 -12.95 -10.18
C THR A 89 25.78 -13.32 -9.41
N SER A 90 25.39 -14.57 -9.57
CA SER A 90 24.49 -15.26 -8.66
C SER A 90 25.23 -15.38 -7.33
N TRP A 91 24.97 -14.48 -6.39
CA TRP A 91 25.41 -14.65 -5.00
C TRP A 91 24.36 -15.51 -4.31
N SER A 92 24.74 -16.76 -4.00
CA SER A 92 23.94 -17.67 -3.19
C SER A 92 23.95 -17.20 -1.74
N GLY A 93 22.98 -16.36 -1.38
CA GLY A 93 22.65 -16.09 0.01
C GLY A 93 21.95 -17.30 0.61
N GLU A 94 22.63 -18.02 1.51
CA GLU A 94 22.04 -19.15 2.24
C GLU A 94 20.84 -18.70 3.08
N SER A 95 19.66 -19.06 2.58
CA SER A 95 18.41 -19.10 3.34
C SER A 95 18.59 -19.96 4.60
N TYR A 96 17.85 -19.67 5.68
CA TYR A 96 17.95 -20.39 6.97
C TYR A 96 17.60 -21.89 6.87
N PHE A 97 17.14 -22.35 5.71
CA PHE A 97 16.82 -23.73 5.37
C PHE A 97 17.25 -24.04 3.93
N ASP A 98 18.03 -25.12 3.76
CA ASP A 98 18.23 -25.75 2.46
C ASP A 98 16.89 -26.34 1.98
N GLU A 99 16.24 -25.68 1.03
CA GLU A 99 15.25 -26.32 0.17
C GLU A 99 15.74 -26.26 -1.28
N PRO A 100 15.76 -27.39 -2.01
CA PRO A 100 16.23 -27.43 -3.38
C PRO A 100 15.23 -26.75 -4.34
N PRO A 101 15.71 -26.12 -5.43
CA PRO A 101 14.85 -25.50 -6.43
C PRO A 101 14.12 -26.57 -7.26
N ASN A 102 12.85 -26.86 -6.96
CA ASN A 102 12.01 -27.67 -7.81
C ASN A 102 11.30 -26.81 -8.86
N ASN A 103 12.00 -26.56 -9.97
CA ASN A 103 11.41 -26.14 -11.23
C ASN A 103 10.55 -27.28 -11.81
N ARG A 104 9.24 -27.27 -11.56
CA ARG A 104 8.25 -27.95 -12.41
C ARG A 104 7.01 -27.07 -12.59
N LEU A 105 7.11 -26.15 -13.55
CA LEU A 105 5.95 -25.52 -14.19
C LEU A 105 5.13 -26.64 -14.87
N SER A 106 3.98 -26.99 -14.28
CA SER A 106 3.00 -27.82 -14.96
C SER A 106 2.08 -26.91 -15.76
N LEU A 107 2.28 -26.91 -17.08
CA LEU A 107 1.38 -26.33 -18.07
C LEU A 107 0.07 -27.13 -18.06
N SER A 108 -1.00 -26.55 -17.51
CA SER A 108 -2.36 -27.02 -17.77
C SER A 108 -2.96 -26.23 -18.93
N THR A 109 -2.86 -26.78 -20.13
CA THR A 109 -3.59 -26.34 -21.32
C THR A 109 -5.08 -26.68 -21.16
N SER A 110 -5.93 -25.67 -21.08
CA SER A 110 -7.38 -25.84 -21.21
C SER A 110 -7.81 -25.41 -22.61
N MET A 111 -8.32 -26.37 -23.37
CA MET A 111 -8.81 -26.22 -24.74
C MET A 111 -10.09 -25.36 -24.77
N SER A 112 -10.06 -24.29 -25.56
CA SER A 112 -11.24 -23.50 -25.92
C SER A 112 -12.10 -24.27 -26.92
N SER A 113 -13.39 -24.46 -26.61
CA SER A 113 -14.36 -24.98 -27.57
C SER A 113 -14.97 -23.82 -28.36
N LEU A 114 -14.69 -23.80 -29.66
CA LEU A 114 -15.30 -22.94 -30.66
C LEU A 114 -16.74 -23.40 -30.92
N SER A 115 -17.69 -22.47 -30.88
CA SER A 115 -18.99 -22.64 -31.53
C SER A 115 -19.16 -21.50 -32.54
N GLN A 116 -18.97 -21.84 -33.81
CA GLN A 116 -19.36 -21.05 -34.97
C GLN A 116 -20.84 -21.28 -35.28
N ALA A 117 -21.56 -20.20 -35.57
CA ALA A 117 -22.66 -20.05 -36.53
C ALA A 117 -23.51 -18.84 -36.08
N SER A 118 -23.98 -17.92 -36.91
CA SER A 118 -23.92 -17.77 -38.36
C SER A 118 -24.43 -16.36 -38.71
N GLN A 119 -24.01 -15.88 -39.87
CA GLN A 119 -24.44 -14.65 -40.54
C GLN A 119 -25.96 -14.58 -40.72
N GLU A 120 -26.52 -13.36 -40.68
CA GLU A 120 -27.24 -12.81 -41.83
C GLU A 120 -27.51 -11.30 -41.67
N SER A 121 -27.03 -10.55 -42.66
CA SER A 121 -27.24 -9.14 -42.95
C SER A 121 -28.57 -8.92 -43.68
N ILE A 122 -29.27 -7.81 -43.49
CA ILE A 122 -30.02 -7.05 -44.53
C ILE A 122 -30.30 -5.60 -44.06
N LEU A 123 -30.16 -4.70 -45.03
CA LEU A 123 -30.20 -3.22 -45.06
C LEU A 123 -31.52 -2.54 -44.62
N SER A 124 -31.44 -1.27 -44.16
CA SER A 124 -32.29 -0.09 -44.53
C SER A 124 -31.95 1.18 -43.66
N PRO A 125 -32.34 2.43 -44.03
CA PRO A 125 -31.43 3.52 -44.49
C PRO A 125 -31.42 4.78 -43.58
N PRO A 126 -30.70 5.90 -43.90
CA PRO A 126 -30.31 6.92 -42.93
C PRO A 126 -31.40 7.96 -42.68
N GLN A 127 -31.71 8.26 -41.42
CA GLN A 127 -32.47 9.46 -41.06
C GLN A 127 -31.92 10.14 -39.80
N THR A 128 -31.43 11.34 -40.04
CA THR A 128 -31.18 12.43 -39.09
C THR A 128 -32.38 12.65 -38.17
N SER A 129 -32.19 12.44 -36.87
CA SER A 129 -32.95 13.15 -35.83
C SER A 129 -32.16 13.17 -34.52
N HIS A 130 -32.13 14.36 -33.93
CA HIS A 130 -31.45 14.70 -32.69
C HIS A 130 -31.79 13.71 -31.57
N SER A 131 -30.82 12.85 -31.22
CA SER A 131 -30.94 11.97 -30.06
C SER A 131 -30.61 12.78 -28.81
N PHE A 132 -31.66 13.13 -28.08
CA PHE A 132 -31.59 13.50 -26.68
C PHE A 132 -30.72 12.50 -25.91
N LEU A 133 -29.79 13.05 -25.14
CA LEU A 133 -28.99 12.44 -24.07
C LEU A 133 -29.41 11.00 -23.73
N GLN A 134 -28.65 10.07 -24.27
CA GLN A 134 -28.61 8.69 -23.80
C GLN A 134 -28.13 8.75 -22.35
N TYR A 135 -29.06 8.78 -21.39
CA TYR A 135 -28.76 8.46 -20.00
C TYR A 135 -28.06 7.10 -20.03
N SER A 136 -26.73 7.11 -19.89
CA SER A 136 -25.97 5.91 -19.60
C SER A 136 -26.67 5.26 -18.41
N LEU A 137 -27.18 4.03 -18.58
CA LEU A 137 -27.80 3.29 -17.49
C LEU A 137 -26.85 3.36 -16.30
N VAL A 138 -27.29 4.04 -15.23
CA VAL A 138 -26.52 4.09 -13.99
C VAL A 138 -26.37 2.65 -13.52
N SER A 139 -25.16 2.10 -13.66
CA SER A 139 -24.84 0.78 -13.16
C SER A 139 -25.17 0.77 -11.66
N SER A 140 -26.09 -0.11 -11.26
CA SER A 140 -26.42 -0.26 -9.85
C SER A 140 -25.18 -0.77 -9.09
N PRO A 141 -25.00 -0.37 -7.82
CA PRO A 141 -23.95 -0.92 -6.98
C PRO A 141 -23.96 -2.44 -6.95
N GLN A 142 -22.79 -3.06 -6.98
CA GLN A 142 -22.62 -4.51 -6.95
C GLN A 142 -21.78 -4.94 -5.76
N HIS A 143 -22.30 -5.87 -4.96
CA HIS A 143 -21.63 -6.47 -3.81
C HIS A 143 -21.34 -7.95 -4.06
N ASP A 144 -20.06 -8.30 -4.17
CA ASP A 144 -19.60 -9.69 -4.11
C ASP A 144 -19.41 -10.08 -2.64
N ALA A 145 -20.45 -10.67 -2.04
CA ALA A 145 -20.47 -11.03 -0.63
C ALA A 145 -19.52 -12.18 -0.26
N GLN A 146 -19.09 -12.98 -1.25
CA GLN A 146 -18.15 -14.08 -1.06
C GLN A 146 -16.70 -13.58 -1.03
N LYS A 147 -16.37 -12.62 -1.88
CA LYS A 147 -15.04 -11.98 -1.91
C LYS A 147 -14.93 -10.77 -0.99
N GLY A 148 -16.06 -10.24 -0.51
CA GLY A 148 -16.11 -9.01 0.28
C GLY A 148 -15.71 -7.80 -0.56
N LEU A 149 -16.35 -7.59 -1.70
CA LEU A 149 -16.03 -6.49 -2.62
C LEU A 149 -17.27 -5.70 -3.01
N TRP A 150 -17.18 -4.38 -2.94
CA TRP A 150 -18.12 -3.44 -3.56
C TRP A 150 -17.55 -2.89 -4.85
N ASN A 151 -18.36 -2.90 -5.91
CA ASN A 151 -18.01 -2.44 -7.26
C ASN A 151 -16.66 -2.99 -7.74
N SER A 152 -16.33 -4.22 -7.34
CA SER A 152 -15.05 -4.93 -7.58
C SER A 152 -13.78 -4.29 -6.99
N VAL A 153 -13.88 -3.14 -6.29
CA VAL A 153 -12.73 -2.35 -5.84
C VAL A 153 -12.63 -2.19 -4.32
N LEU A 154 -13.74 -1.87 -3.65
CA LEU A 154 -13.75 -1.57 -2.21
C LEU A 154 -13.85 -2.86 -1.41
N ARG A 155 -12.82 -3.15 -0.61
CA ARG A 155 -12.78 -4.35 0.24
C ARG A 155 -13.55 -4.15 1.54
N VAL A 156 -14.40 -5.12 1.84
CA VAL A 156 -15.17 -5.26 3.08
C VAL A 156 -15.01 -6.68 3.62
N ILE A 157 -15.44 -6.94 4.85
CA ILE A 157 -15.44 -8.32 5.39
C ILE A 157 -16.39 -9.19 4.54
N PRO A 158 -15.96 -10.34 4.01
CA PRO A 158 -16.85 -11.26 3.31
C PRO A 158 -17.94 -11.76 4.27
N CYS A 159 -19.18 -11.29 4.10
CA CYS A 159 -20.29 -11.60 5.00
C CYS A 159 -21.23 -12.68 4.49
N GLN A 160 -21.02 -13.18 3.26
CA GLN A 160 -21.90 -14.14 2.59
C GLN A 160 -23.33 -13.64 2.33
N GLN A 161 -23.63 -12.37 2.64
CA GLN A 161 -24.92 -11.73 2.40
C GLN A 161 -24.79 -10.64 1.33
N ASP A 162 -25.56 -10.76 0.25
CA ASP A 162 -25.61 -9.71 -0.77
C ASP A 162 -26.37 -8.49 -0.24
N HIS A 163 -25.74 -7.33 -0.36
CA HIS A 163 -26.26 -6.05 0.11
C HIS A 163 -26.60 -5.11 -1.06
N SER A 164 -26.41 -5.54 -2.31
CA SER A 164 -26.70 -4.76 -3.53
C SER A 164 -28.16 -4.30 -3.62
N HIS A 165 -29.06 -5.03 -2.97
CA HIS A 165 -30.50 -4.75 -2.94
C HIS A 165 -30.95 -3.98 -1.68
N CYS A 166 -30.04 -3.63 -0.78
CA CYS A 166 -30.36 -2.84 0.40
C CYS A 166 -30.68 -1.40 -0.01
N SER A 167 -31.98 -1.06 -0.01
CA SER A 167 -32.43 0.27 -0.41
C SER A 167 -31.89 1.36 0.52
N TRP A 168 -31.34 2.44 -0.05
CA TRP A 168 -30.84 3.59 0.72
C TRP A 168 -31.97 4.35 1.44
N ASP A 169 -33.18 4.35 0.87
CA ASP A 169 -34.36 5.08 1.34
C ASP A 169 -35.21 4.29 2.35
N LYS A 170 -34.82 3.05 2.69
CA LYS A 170 -35.48 2.22 3.70
C LYS A 170 -34.52 1.91 4.83
N SER A 171 -34.99 2.05 6.07
CA SER A 171 -34.18 1.65 7.22
C SER A 171 -34.00 0.13 7.25
N PHE A 172 -32.79 -0.32 7.58
CA PHE A 172 -32.46 -1.73 7.81
C PHE A 172 -31.48 -1.87 8.97
N SER A 173 -31.40 -3.07 9.56
CA SER A 173 -30.41 -3.36 10.60
C SER A 173 -29.01 -3.45 10.00
N ARG A 174 -28.02 -2.92 10.72
CA ARG A 174 -26.60 -3.09 10.38
C ARG A 174 -26.26 -4.59 10.24
N CYS A 175 -25.52 -4.94 9.20
CA CYS A 175 -25.05 -6.31 9.02
C CYS A 175 -24.16 -6.73 10.20
N SER A 176 -24.46 -7.87 10.82
CA SER A 176 -23.75 -8.35 12.00
C SER A 176 -22.32 -8.83 11.71
N ILE A 177 -21.97 -9.06 10.43
CA ILE A 177 -20.66 -9.58 10.02
C ILE A 177 -19.77 -8.49 9.42
N CYS A 178 -20.24 -7.73 8.42
CA CYS A 178 -19.42 -6.70 7.77
C CYS A 178 -19.69 -5.28 8.28
N GLY A 179 -20.75 -5.05 9.07
CA GLY A 179 -21.08 -3.71 9.56
C GLY A 179 -21.73 -2.81 8.51
N PHE A 180 -22.09 -3.32 7.33
CA PHE A 180 -22.82 -2.56 6.31
C PHE A 180 -24.11 -1.96 6.89
N SER A 181 -24.37 -0.68 6.63
CA SER A 181 -25.37 0.12 7.32
C SER A 181 -26.11 1.05 6.35
N GLN A 182 -27.17 1.70 6.81
CA GLN A 182 -27.92 2.66 5.98
C GLN A 182 -27.04 3.82 5.50
N CYS A 183 -26.10 4.30 6.33
CA CYS A 183 -25.14 5.33 5.92
C CYS A 183 -24.27 4.85 4.74
N HIS A 184 -23.82 3.59 4.77
CA HIS A 184 -23.04 2.99 3.68
C HIS A 184 -23.87 2.84 2.41
N ALA A 185 -25.14 2.42 2.54
CA ALA A 185 -26.06 2.33 1.40
C ALA A 185 -26.30 3.69 0.74
N ILE A 186 -26.50 4.77 1.51
CA ILE A 186 -26.67 6.12 0.95
C ILE A 186 -25.46 6.54 0.13
N MET A 187 -24.25 6.26 0.63
CA MET A 187 -23.00 6.62 -0.06
C MET A 187 -22.79 5.82 -1.34
N ILE A 188 -22.90 4.49 -1.28
CA ILE A 188 -22.65 3.66 -2.46
C ILE A 188 -23.73 3.85 -3.55
N HIS A 189 -24.96 4.19 -3.14
CA HIS A 189 -26.05 4.52 -4.06
C HIS A 189 -26.09 5.99 -4.48
N ALA A 190 -25.16 6.84 -4.04
CA ALA A 190 -25.21 8.29 -4.24
C ALA A 190 -25.45 8.71 -5.71
N LYS A 191 -24.88 7.98 -6.68
CA LYS A 191 -25.09 8.20 -8.12
C LYS A 191 -26.55 8.11 -8.58
N SER A 192 -27.39 7.40 -7.82
CA SER A 192 -28.84 7.24 -8.06
C SER A 192 -29.71 8.20 -7.25
N ILE A 193 -29.12 9.01 -6.37
CA ILE A 193 -29.81 9.93 -5.47
C ILE A 193 -29.58 11.35 -6.00
N ARG A 194 -30.62 12.18 -6.09
CA ARG A 194 -30.39 13.59 -6.45
C ARG A 194 -29.58 14.30 -5.35
N LEU A 195 -28.68 15.18 -5.75
CA LEU A 195 -27.77 15.90 -4.85
C LEU A 195 -28.48 16.63 -3.70
N ASP A 196 -29.62 17.25 -3.94
CA ASP A 196 -30.41 17.95 -2.92
C ASP A 196 -30.97 16.99 -1.85
N ILE A 197 -31.45 15.82 -2.29
CA ILE A 197 -31.92 14.76 -1.40
C ILE A 197 -30.76 14.16 -0.62
N PHE A 198 -29.63 13.93 -1.30
CA PHE A 198 -28.42 13.41 -0.69
C PHE A 198 -27.94 14.32 0.44
N ALA A 199 -27.74 15.61 0.17
CA ALA A 199 -27.28 16.59 1.15
C ALA A 199 -28.20 16.70 2.38
N MET A 200 -29.52 16.71 2.16
CA MET A 200 -30.51 16.69 3.24
C MET A 200 -30.42 15.40 4.07
N THR A 201 -30.27 14.24 3.41
CA THR A 201 -30.18 12.95 4.09
C THR A 201 -28.91 12.84 4.94
N ILE A 202 -27.76 13.29 4.42
CA ILE A 202 -26.49 13.37 5.17
C ILE A 202 -26.65 14.23 6.41
N SER A 203 -27.29 15.39 6.28
CA SER A 203 -27.53 16.30 7.40
C SER A 203 -28.37 15.66 8.50
N LEU A 204 -29.39 14.86 8.13
CA LEU A 204 -30.26 14.15 9.07
C LEU A 204 -29.58 12.97 9.77
N LEU A 205 -28.64 12.30 9.09
CA LEU A 205 -27.97 11.09 9.58
C LEU A 205 -26.59 11.36 10.18
N ARG A 206 -26.22 12.63 10.34
CA ARG A 206 -24.88 13.07 10.74
C ARG A 206 -24.33 12.33 11.95
N ASP A 207 -25.16 12.14 12.98
CA ASP A 207 -24.74 11.53 14.24
C ASP A 207 -24.77 10.00 14.24
N LEU A 208 -25.27 9.38 13.16
CA LEU A 208 -25.35 7.93 12.99
C LEU A 208 -24.22 7.38 12.10
N ALA A 209 -23.40 8.25 11.51
CA ALA A 209 -22.26 7.86 10.71
C ALA A 209 -21.22 7.13 11.58
N SER A 210 -20.89 5.91 11.17
CA SER A 210 -19.80 5.13 11.77
C SER A 210 -19.16 4.27 10.69
N PRO A 211 -17.91 3.81 10.87
CA PRO A 211 -17.30 2.86 9.95
C PRO A 211 -18.05 1.53 9.95
N ASP A 212 -17.81 0.75 8.89
CA ASP A 212 -18.10 -0.67 8.86
C ASP A 212 -17.12 -1.46 9.74
N TYR A 213 -17.28 -2.78 9.86
CA TYR A 213 -16.45 -3.58 10.74
C TYR A 213 -15.02 -3.80 10.22
N ALA A 214 -14.76 -3.55 8.93
CA ALA A 214 -13.40 -3.53 8.37
C ALA A 214 -12.70 -2.17 8.56
N GLY A 215 -13.42 -1.14 9.05
CA GLY A 215 -12.92 0.22 9.21
C GLY A 215 -13.17 1.15 8.02
N ASN A 216 -14.00 0.76 7.05
CA ASN A 216 -14.39 1.65 5.97
C ASN A 216 -15.38 2.69 6.50
N HIS A 217 -14.95 3.95 6.53
CA HIS A 217 -15.86 5.06 6.75
C HIS A 217 -16.79 5.26 5.54
N PRO A 218 -17.95 5.90 5.71
CA PRO A 218 -18.90 6.12 4.61
C PRO A 218 -18.27 6.80 3.38
N LEU A 219 -17.26 7.66 3.55
CA LEU A 219 -16.53 8.27 2.43
C LEU A 219 -15.92 7.23 1.47
N ALA A 220 -15.42 6.10 1.97
CA ALA A 220 -14.87 5.04 1.11
C ALA A 220 -15.93 4.46 0.17
N PHE A 221 -17.18 4.32 0.65
CA PHE A 221 -18.31 3.90 -0.19
C PHE A 221 -18.70 4.98 -1.21
N LEU A 222 -18.58 6.27 -0.86
CA LEU A 222 -18.84 7.37 -1.80
C LEU A 222 -17.76 7.44 -2.89
N MET A 223 -16.49 7.24 -2.52
CA MET A 223 -15.36 7.16 -3.45
C MET A 223 -15.55 6.05 -4.48
N ALA A 224 -16.08 4.90 -4.04
CA ALA A 224 -16.38 3.77 -4.91
C ALA A 224 -17.68 3.92 -5.74
N ALA A 225 -18.47 4.97 -5.52
CA ALA A 225 -19.79 5.15 -6.17
C ALA A 225 -19.72 5.84 -7.55
N GLY A 226 -18.59 6.49 -7.89
CA GLY A 226 -18.40 7.16 -9.18
C GLY A 226 -19.31 8.39 -9.34
N VAL A 227 -19.24 9.32 -8.40
CA VAL A 227 -20.07 10.55 -8.35
C VAL A 227 -19.28 11.81 -8.68
N SER A 228 -19.98 12.93 -8.90
CA SER A 228 -19.37 14.22 -9.16
C SER A 228 -18.84 14.90 -7.89
N LEU A 229 -17.98 15.91 -8.07
CA LEU A 229 -17.31 16.62 -7.00
C LEU A 229 -18.29 17.23 -5.97
N GLU A 230 -19.48 17.62 -6.42
CA GLU A 230 -20.51 18.23 -5.58
C GLU A 230 -20.97 17.29 -4.45
N TYR A 231 -21.04 15.97 -4.70
CA TYR A 231 -21.39 15.01 -3.65
C TYR A 231 -20.32 14.98 -2.55
N PHE A 232 -19.04 14.98 -2.94
CA PHE A 232 -17.95 15.04 -1.98
C PHE A 232 -18.00 16.33 -1.15
N LYS A 233 -18.25 17.48 -1.78
CA LYS A 233 -18.38 18.77 -1.09
C LYS A 233 -19.44 18.77 0.03
N THR A 234 -20.44 17.89 -0.01
CA THR A 234 -21.45 17.77 1.06
C THR A 234 -20.96 17.01 2.31
N VAL A 235 -19.93 16.18 2.20
CA VAL A 235 -19.45 15.30 3.30
C VAL A 235 -18.04 15.63 3.78
N LEU A 236 -17.19 16.24 2.93
CA LEU A 236 -15.76 16.41 3.21
C LEU A 236 -15.47 17.28 4.44
N TRP A 237 -16.34 18.24 4.75
CA TRP A 237 -16.18 19.18 5.85
C TRP A 237 -16.58 18.60 7.23
N ASP A 238 -17.04 17.36 7.28
CA ASP A 238 -17.49 16.73 8.52
C ASP A 238 -16.70 15.46 8.84
N VAL A 239 -15.88 15.54 9.89
CA VAL A 239 -14.92 14.51 10.32
C VAL A 239 -15.58 13.14 10.55
N LYS A 240 -16.86 13.11 10.97
CA LYS A 240 -17.62 11.86 11.15
C LYS A 240 -17.77 11.07 9.84
N TRP A 241 -17.81 11.77 8.72
CA TRP A 241 -17.94 11.19 7.38
C TRP A 241 -16.59 11.07 6.68
N SER A 242 -15.66 12.01 6.91
CA SER A 242 -14.44 12.21 6.10
C SER A 242 -13.14 11.72 6.74
N THR A 243 -13.14 10.48 7.26
CA THR A 243 -11.89 9.83 7.71
C THR A 243 -11.19 9.14 6.53
N PHE A 244 -9.90 9.43 6.35
CA PHE A 244 -9.05 8.89 5.26
C PHE A 244 -8.12 7.77 5.73
N GLY A 245 -8.33 7.27 6.95
CA GLY A 245 -7.62 6.11 7.47
C GLY A 245 -7.84 4.88 6.59
N SER A 246 -6.87 3.98 6.61
CA SER A 246 -6.96 2.72 5.89
C SER A 246 -7.82 1.72 6.64
N ASN A 247 -8.57 0.92 5.90
CA ASN A 247 -9.27 -0.22 6.47
C ASN A 247 -8.29 -1.35 6.85
N VAL A 248 -8.80 -2.46 7.37
CA VAL A 248 -8.00 -3.65 7.74
C VAL A 248 -7.18 -4.23 6.57
N PHE A 249 -7.57 -3.94 5.32
CA PHE A 249 -6.87 -4.36 4.10
C PHE A 249 -5.84 -3.32 3.63
N SER A 250 -5.52 -2.33 4.46
CA SER A 250 -4.67 -1.19 4.13
C SER A 250 -5.17 -0.35 2.95
N GLN A 251 -6.47 -0.39 2.67
CA GLN A 251 -7.07 0.40 1.61
C GLN A 251 -7.62 1.70 2.20
N SER A 252 -7.04 2.83 1.82
CA SER A 252 -7.63 4.17 2.06
C SER A 252 -8.75 4.49 1.06
N PRO A 253 -9.65 5.45 1.34
CA PRO A 253 -10.71 5.86 0.41
C PRO A 253 -10.22 6.27 -0.99
N LEU A 254 -9.00 6.81 -1.10
CA LEU A 254 -8.43 7.21 -2.40
C LEU A 254 -8.13 6.01 -3.30
N HIS A 255 -7.73 4.87 -2.73
CA HIS A 255 -7.43 3.66 -3.51
C HIS A 255 -8.65 3.07 -4.22
N VAL A 256 -9.87 3.46 -3.81
CA VAL A 256 -11.14 2.98 -4.39
C VAL A 256 -11.85 4.03 -5.22
N LEU A 257 -11.21 5.18 -5.47
CA LEU A 257 -11.83 6.29 -6.18
C LEU A 257 -12.21 5.86 -7.61
N ASP A 258 -13.51 5.91 -7.91
CA ASP A 258 -14.07 5.80 -9.25
C ASP A 258 -14.20 7.20 -9.86
N VAL A 259 -13.50 7.43 -10.98
CA VAL A 259 -13.41 8.75 -11.62
C VAL A 259 -14.55 9.08 -12.60
N GLN A 260 -15.43 8.12 -12.90
CA GLN A 260 -16.44 8.27 -13.97
C GLN A 260 -17.36 9.49 -13.79
N GLY A 261 -17.56 9.98 -12.56
CA GLY A 261 -18.41 11.12 -12.26
C GLY A 261 -17.68 12.47 -12.09
N LEU A 262 -16.35 12.48 -12.01
CA LEU A 262 -15.59 13.65 -11.57
C LEU A 262 -15.31 14.68 -12.67
N GLY A 263 -15.09 14.23 -13.91
CA GLY A 263 -14.66 15.11 -15.00
C GLY A 263 -13.49 16.02 -14.60
N ASP A 264 -13.60 17.30 -14.92
CA ASP A 264 -12.60 18.32 -14.57
C ASP A 264 -12.36 18.50 -13.05
N GLY A 265 -13.29 18.01 -12.22
CA GLY A 265 -13.21 18.09 -10.77
C GLY A 265 -12.23 17.11 -10.13
N LEU A 266 -11.61 16.19 -10.88
CA LEU A 266 -10.66 15.22 -10.34
C LEU A 266 -9.47 15.88 -9.64
N VAL A 267 -8.81 16.82 -10.31
CA VAL A 267 -7.63 17.50 -9.76
C VAL A 267 -8.01 18.35 -8.54
N GLU A 268 -9.17 19.01 -8.58
CA GLU A 268 -9.72 19.77 -7.44
C GLU A 268 -10.00 18.84 -6.25
N LEU A 269 -10.59 17.65 -6.49
CA LEU A 269 -10.83 16.66 -5.43
C LEU A 269 -9.51 16.24 -4.77
N LEU A 270 -8.52 15.86 -5.58
CA LEU A 270 -7.25 15.34 -5.05
C LEU A 270 -6.45 16.42 -4.31
N ALA A 271 -6.60 17.69 -4.69
CA ALA A 271 -5.97 18.82 -3.99
C ALA A 271 -6.45 19.01 -2.55
N TYR A 272 -7.61 18.44 -2.16
CA TYR A 272 -8.06 18.44 -0.78
C TYR A 272 -7.28 17.45 0.12
N PHE A 273 -6.50 16.52 -0.46
CA PHE A 273 -5.92 15.38 0.27
C PHE A 273 -4.40 15.18 0.06
N PRO A 274 -3.56 16.24 0.04
CA PRO A 274 -2.16 16.12 -0.34
C PRO A 274 -1.36 15.13 0.53
N GLN A 275 -1.68 15.03 1.82
CA GLN A 275 -1.02 14.14 2.77
C GLN A 275 -1.37 12.65 2.58
N TYR A 276 -2.43 12.33 1.83
CA TYR A 276 -2.90 10.96 1.64
C TYR A 276 -2.54 10.39 0.26
N LEU A 277 -2.00 11.22 -0.65
CA LEU A 277 -1.64 10.82 -2.02
C LEU A 277 -0.51 9.78 -2.07
N SER A 278 0.37 9.79 -1.06
CA SER A 278 1.50 8.88 -0.91
C SER A 278 1.18 7.59 -0.17
N LEU A 279 -0.03 7.45 0.38
CA LEU A 279 -0.42 6.23 1.09
C LEU A 279 -0.33 5.03 0.16
N ARG A 280 0.14 3.92 0.72
CA ARG A 280 0.30 2.64 0.04
C ARG A 280 -0.64 1.63 0.67
N ASP A 281 -1.20 0.76 -0.15
CA ASP A 281 -1.94 -0.41 0.32
C ASP A 281 -1.00 -1.55 0.77
N SER A 282 -1.59 -2.67 1.20
CA SER A 282 -0.84 -3.86 1.66
C SER A 282 0.06 -4.47 0.58
N LYS A 283 -0.14 -4.11 -0.70
CA LYS A 283 0.68 -4.52 -1.83
C LYS A 283 1.67 -3.45 -2.28
N CYS A 284 1.85 -2.39 -1.47
CA CYS A 284 2.62 -1.21 -1.78
C CYS A 284 2.11 -0.42 -3.00
N ARG A 285 0.83 -0.45 -3.33
CA ARG A 285 0.26 0.35 -4.42
C ARG A 285 -0.26 1.67 -3.88
N THR A 286 0.14 2.78 -4.50
CA THR A 286 -0.39 4.13 -4.23
C THR A 286 -1.66 4.40 -5.04
N LEU A 287 -2.34 5.53 -4.78
CA LEU A 287 -3.45 6.02 -5.60
C LEU A 287 -3.14 5.99 -7.11
N LEU A 288 -1.94 6.38 -7.54
CA LEU A 288 -1.58 6.41 -8.96
C LEU A 288 -1.64 5.03 -9.64
N HIS A 289 -1.35 3.95 -8.90
CA HIS A 289 -1.43 2.58 -9.42
C HIS A 289 -2.87 2.22 -9.80
N TYR A 290 -3.85 2.76 -9.07
CA TYR A 290 -5.27 2.54 -9.32
C TYR A 290 -5.82 3.53 -10.34
N LEU A 291 -5.54 4.82 -10.13
CA LEU A 291 -6.07 5.91 -10.93
C LEU A 291 -5.66 5.81 -12.40
N PHE A 292 -4.40 5.50 -12.68
CA PHE A 292 -3.91 5.41 -14.07
C PHE A 292 -4.30 4.12 -14.79
N SER A 293 -4.86 3.13 -14.07
CA SER A 293 -5.51 1.98 -14.69
C SER A 293 -6.93 2.28 -15.19
N GLN A 294 -7.46 3.47 -14.89
CA GLN A 294 -8.77 3.95 -15.33
C GLN A 294 -8.64 4.89 -16.54
N PRO A 295 -9.65 4.97 -17.43
CA PRO A 295 -9.60 5.82 -18.61
C PRO A 295 -9.87 7.30 -18.26
N LEU A 296 -8.81 8.07 -17.98
CA LEU A 296 -8.89 9.52 -17.78
C LEU A 296 -9.03 10.29 -19.11
N GLU A 297 -9.47 11.55 -19.04
CA GLU A 297 -9.47 12.43 -20.21
C GLU A 297 -8.03 12.78 -20.64
N TYR A 298 -7.88 13.20 -21.91
CA TYR A 298 -6.57 13.54 -22.47
C TYR A 298 -5.91 14.67 -21.68
N GLY A 299 -4.62 14.50 -21.31
CA GLY A 299 -3.88 15.46 -20.50
C GLY A 299 -4.13 15.38 -18.98
N ASP A 300 -5.20 14.71 -18.52
CA ASP A 300 -5.46 14.59 -17.08
C ASP A 300 -4.43 13.73 -16.37
N TYR A 301 -3.82 12.75 -17.05
CA TYR A 301 -2.70 11.99 -16.50
C TYR A 301 -1.57 12.93 -16.05
N LEU A 302 -1.17 13.87 -16.90
CA LEU A 302 -0.13 14.86 -16.58
C LEU A 302 -0.58 15.88 -15.53
N ARG A 303 -1.84 16.35 -15.58
CA ARG A 303 -2.39 17.26 -14.56
C ARG A 303 -2.40 16.63 -13.17
N VAL A 304 -2.74 15.34 -13.09
CA VAL A 304 -2.65 14.58 -11.83
C VAL A 304 -1.21 14.51 -11.34
N LEU A 305 -0.19 14.35 -12.21
CA LEU A 305 1.20 14.32 -11.74
C LEU A 305 1.65 15.65 -11.09
N GLN A 306 1.06 16.78 -11.48
CA GLN A 306 1.43 18.11 -10.97
C GLN A 306 1.09 18.32 -9.49
N ILE A 307 0.16 17.55 -8.92
CA ILE A 307 -0.24 17.66 -7.51
C ILE A 307 0.56 16.73 -6.58
N PHE A 308 1.37 15.81 -7.13
CA PHE A 308 2.15 14.85 -6.32
C PHE A 308 3.54 15.40 -5.99
N PRO A 309 3.94 15.43 -4.70
CA PRO A 309 5.33 15.69 -4.36
C PRO A 309 6.22 14.54 -4.85
N ASN A 310 7.42 14.83 -5.36
CA ASN A 310 8.41 13.80 -5.75
C ASN A 310 7.86 12.70 -6.68
N VAL A 311 6.96 13.07 -7.60
CA VAL A 311 6.16 12.15 -8.41
C VAL A 311 6.97 11.08 -9.16
N ILE A 312 8.19 11.41 -9.57
CA ILE A 312 9.10 10.47 -10.25
C ILE A 312 9.42 9.25 -9.37
N HIS A 313 9.59 9.43 -8.06
CA HIS A 313 9.83 8.31 -7.15
C HIS A 313 8.65 7.33 -7.12
N TYR A 314 7.42 7.85 -7.14
CA TYR A 314 6.22 7.00 -7.16
C TYR A 314 6.00 6.31 -8.51
N LEU A 315 6.31 6.98 -9.62
CA LEU A 315 6.24 6.39 -10.96
C LEU A 315 7.24 5.26 -11.17
N LEU A 316 8.39 5.33 -10.50
CA LEU A 316 9.45 4.33 -10.62
C LEU A 316 9.38 3.24 -9.55
N ALA A 317 8.61 3.44 -8.48
CA ALA A 317 8.40 2.45 -7.44
C ALA A 317 7.68 1.22 -7.99
N PHE A 318 8.03 0.06 -7.43
CA PHE A 318 7.37 -1.19 -7.71
C PHE A 318 6.26 -1.45 -6.70
N ASP A 319 5.32 -2.32 -7.03
CA ASP A 319 4.46 -2.98 -6.06
C ASP A 319 5.11 -4.28 -5.55
N THR A 320 4.46 -4.96 -4.62
CA THR A 320 4.92 -6.27 -4.08
C THR A 320 4.93 -7.41 -5.11
N ASN A 321 4.38 -7.20 -6.31
CA ASN A 321 4.47 -8.13 -7.43
C ASN A 321 5.60 -7.75 -8.41
N GLY A 322 6.44 -6.76 -8.08
CA GLY A 322 7.51 -6.30 -8.94
C GLY A 322 7.02 -5.46 -10.14
N LYS A 323 5.82 -4.87 -10.06
CA LYS A 323 5.23 -4.10 -11.16
C LYS A 323 5.27 -2.60 -10.87
N LYS A 324 5.70 -1.82 -11.86
CA LYS A 324 5.54 -0.36 -11.87
C LYS A 324 4.16 0.02 -12.36
N ILE A 325 3.78 1.27 -12.14
CA ILE A 325 2.53 1.85 -12.65
C ILE A 325 2.40 1.64 -14.17
N THR A 326 3.47 1.85 -14.94
CA THR A 326 3.46 1.65 -16.40
C THR A 326 3.17 0.20 -16.80
N HIS A 327 3.65 -0.79 -16.05
CA HIS A 327 3.30 -2.20 -16.27
C HIS A 327 1.82 -2.46 -15.98
N ILE A 328 1.28 -1.89 -14.89
CA ILE A 328 -0.13 -2.03 -14.53
C ILE A 328 -1.04 -1.40 -15.60
N MET A 329 -0.66 -0.23 -16.12
CA MET A 329 -1.37 0.40 -17.25
C MET A 329 -1.35 -0.48 -18.49
N GLN A 330 -0.19 -1.07 -18.82
CA GLN A 330 -0.06 -1.99 -19.96
C GLN A 330 -0.96 -3.22 -19.79
N GLU A 331 -1.01 -3.82 -18.59
CA GLU A 331 -1.92 -4.92 -18.29
C GLU A 331 -3.39 -4.52 -18.40
N ALA A 332 -3.75 -3.29 -18.00
CA ALA A 332 -5.09 -2.78 -18.18
C ALA A 332 -5.46 -2.70 -19.68
N ILE A 333 -4.55 -2.21 -20.53
CA ILE A 333 -4.75 -2.14 -22.00
C ILE A 333 -4.95 -3.53 -22.61
N GLU A 334 -4.24 -4.54 -22.12
CA GLU A 334 -4.26 -5.91 -22.65
C GLU A 334 -5.51 -6.70 -22.28
N LYS A 335 -6.23 -6.31 -21.23
CA LYS A 335 -7.50 -6.93 -20.81
C LYS A 335 -8.64 -6.59 -21.78
N LYS A 336 -8.67 -7.30 -22.91
CA LYS A 336 -9.62 -7.07 -24.02
C LYS A 336 -11.10 -7.24 -23.65
N GLU A 337 -11.41 -8.03 -22.62
CA GLU A 337 -12.78 -8.43 -22.29
C GLU A 337 -13.51 -7.48 -21.33
N THR A 338 -12.77 -6.62 -20.60
CA THR A 338 -13.34 -5.86 -19.47
C THR A 338 -13.53 -4.37 -19.73
N ILE A 339 -12.95 -3.83 -20.81
CA ILE A 339 -12.96 -2.38 -21.08
C ILE A 339 -13.21 -2.07 -22.55
N SER A 340 -13.91 -0.97 -22.81
CA SER A 340 -14.25 -0.52 -24.17
C SER A 340 -12.99 -0.16 -24.98
N VAL A 341 -13.10 -0.17 -26.31
CA VAL A 341 -12.00 0.24 -27.21
C VAL A 341 -11.54 1.67 -26.89
N GLN A 342 -12.48 2.59 -26.72
CA GLN A 342 -12.19 3.99 -26.38
C GLN A 342 -11.49 4.14 -25.02
N ALA A 343 -11.89 3.36 -24.02
CA ALA A 343 -11.22 3.35 -22.71
C ALA A 343 -9.76 2.89 -22.83
N ARG A 344 -9.51 1.84 -23.64
CA ARG A 344 -8.15 1.35 -23.92
C ARG A 344 -7.30 2.39 -24.62
N GLU A 345 -7.85 3.11 -25.58
CA GLU A 345 -7.14 4.19 -26.27
C GLU A 345 -6.73 5.31 -25.31
N LYS A 346 -7.63 5.70 -24.40
CA LYS A 346 -7.34 6.69 -23.34
C LYS A 346 -6.21 6.24 -22.42
N ILE A 347 -6.23 4.99 -21.95
CA ILE A 347 -5.15 4.44 -21.11
C ILE A 347 -3.83 4.34 -21.90
N SER A 348 -3.89 3.94 -23.17
CA SER A 348 -2.71 3.88 -24.05
C SER A 348 -2.10 5.27 -24.30
N ALA A 349 -2.93 6.30 -24.49
CA ALA A 349 -2.47 7.68 -24.60
C ALA A 349 -1.81 8.15 -23.30
N GLY A 350 -2.46 7.93 -22.15
CA GLY A 350 -1.89 8.25 -20.84
C GLY A 350 -0.56 7.54 -20.57
N LEU A 351 -0.42 6.27 -20.96
CA LEU A 351 0.84 5.53 -20.83
C LEU A 351 1.97 6.18 -21.65
N LYS A 352 1.67 6.67 -22.87
CA LYS A 352 2.64 7.40 -23.68
C LYS A 352 3.03 8.73 -23.03
N GLU A 353 2.06 9.48 -22.50
CA GLU A 353 2.30 10.74 -21.78
C GLU A 353 3.22 10.53 -20.58
N ILE A 354 2.94 9.52 -19.74
CA ILE A 354 3.73 9.20 -18.55
C ILE A 354 5.14 8.75 -18.92
N ASN A 355 5.29 7.88 -19.93
CA ASN A 355 6.62 7.46 -20.37
C ASN A 355 7.43 8.65 -20.90
N HIS A 356 6.81 9.56 -21.64
CA HIS A 356 7.46 10.79 -22.07
C HIS A 356 7.87 11.66 -20.89
N PHE A 357 6.98 11.83 -19.89
CA PHE A 357 7.26 12.58 -18.67
C PHE A 357 8.44 12.00 -17.87
N ILE A 358 8.49 10.68 -17.69
CA ILE A 358 9.59 9.98 -16.99
C ILE A 358 10.91 10.23 -17.74
N ASN A 359 10.92 10.04 -19.07
CA ASN A 359 12.12 10.21 -19.89
C ASN A 359 12.62 11.67 -19.91
N ALA A 360 11.70 12.64 -19.98
CA ALA A 360 12.03 14.07 -19.93
C ALA A 360 12.63 14.45 -18.56
N SER A 361 12.05 13.93 -17.47
CA SER A 361 12.53 14.17 -16.10
C SER A 361 13.89 13.52 -15.82
N ALA A 362 14.26 12.50 -16.60
CA ALA A 362 15.55 11.83 -16.50
C ALA A 362 16.74 12.62 -17.09
N GLY A 363 16.47 13.71 -17.84
CA GLY A 363 17.52 14.46 -18.55
C GLY A 363 18.34 13.60 -19.53
N GLY A 364 17.76 12.53 -20.08
CA GLY A 364 18.44 11.60 -20.99
C GLY A 364 19.40 10.61 -20.31
N ARG A 365 19.52 10.61 -18.97
CA ARG A 365 20.26 9.57 -18.24
C ARG A 365 19.33 8.39 -17.95
N HIS A 366 19.86 7.18 -17.95
CA HIS A 366 19.09 6.03 -17.47
C HIS A 366 18.77 6.28 -15.98
N ILE A 367 17.49 6.42 -15.61
CA ILE A 367 17.11 6.46 -14.20
C ILE A 367 17.30 5.06 -13.63
N THR A 368 18.52 4.79 -13.18
CA THR A 368 18.81 3.63 -12.35
C THR A 368 18.29 3.94 -10.96
N ARG A 369 17.67 2.93 -10.33
CA ARG A 369 17.22 3.05 -8.95
C ARG A 369 18.45 3.42 -8.09
N PRO A 370 18.44 4.55 -7.36
CA PRO A 370 19.54 4.87 -6.48
C PRO A 370 19.63 3.81 -5.39
N TYR A 371 20.85 3.53 -4.95
CA TYR A 371 21.10 2.73 -3.76
C TYR A 371 20.26 3.24 -2.58
N GLY A 372 19.58 2.36 -1.86
CA GLY A 372 18.67 2.77 -0.79
C GLY A 372 18.35 1.71 0.24
N PHE A 373 17.22 1.87 0.93
CA PHE A 373 16.84 1.08 2.10
C PHE A 373 16.85 -0.44 1.87
N VAL A 374 16.41 -0.88 0.70
CA VAL A 374 16.38 -2.30 0.32
C VAL A 374 17.79 -2.86 0.13
N ASP A 375 18.71 -2.06 -0.41
CA ASP A 375 20.11 -2.48 -0.59
C ASP A 375 20.82 -2.61 0.77
N ILE A 376 20.60 -1.63 1.65
CA ILE A 376 21.11 -1.65 3.03
C ILE A 376 20.52 -2.87 3.76
N ALA A 377 19.22 -3.12 3.64
CA ALA A 377 18.55 -4.25 4.29
C ALA A 377 19.04 -5.62 3.81
N ARG A 378 19.55 -5.72 2.57
CA ARG A 378 20.22 -6.92 2.05
C ARG A 378 21.65 -7.10 2.54
N GLY A 379 22.25 -6.05 3.11
CA GLY A 379 23.63 -6.07 3.56
C GLY A 379 24.64 -5.60 2.51
N ASN A 380 24.22 -4.89 1.46
CA ASN A 380 25.18 -4.24 0.58
C ASN A 380 25.86 -3.11 1.37
N SER A 381 27.19 -3.05 1.43
CA SER A 381 27.92 -2.10 2.30
C SER A 381 28.57 -0.92 1.56
N GLY A 382 28.19 -0.66 0.31
CA GLY A 382 28.85 0.35 -0.53
C GLY A 382 30.12 -0.18 -1.21
N ASN A 383 30.82 0.67 -1.97
CA ASN A 383 32.12 0.31 -2.56
C ASN A 383 33.23 0.79 -1.63
N SER A 384 33.92 -0.11 -0.94
CA SER A 384 35.28 0.17 -0.46
C SER A 384 36.24 0.01 -1.64
N GLN A 385 36.85 1.09 -2.12
CA GLN A 385 37.90 0.95 -3.14
C GLN A 385 39.12 0.28 -2.49
N GLU A 386 39.46 -0.92 -2.95
CA GLU A 386 40.70 -1.63 -2.60
C GLU A 386 41.91 -0.95 -3.28
N SER A 387 42.24 0.27 -2.85
CA SER A 387 43.38 1.01 -3.39
C SER A 387 44.08 1.82 -2.31
N SER A 388 44.92 1.19 -1.48
CA SER A 388 45.94 1.77 -0.57
C SER A 388 45.55 2.89 0.43
N CYS A 389 44.34 3.44 0.35
CA CYS A 389 43.74 4.45 1.20
C CYS A 389 42.31 3.97 1.48
N PHE A 390 42.01 3.60 2.73
CA PHE A 390 40.71 3.07 3.16
C PHE A 390 39.65 4.19 3.22
N LEU A 391 39.34 4.81 2.09
CA LEU A 391 38.30 5.82 2.00
C LEU A 391 36.98 5.11 1.68
N TYR A 392 36.01 5.24 2.57
CA TYR A 392 34.64 4.76 2.37
C TYR A 392 33.84 5.83 1.63
N GLN A 393 33.25 5.49 0.49
CA GLN A 393 32.29 6.37 -0.19
C GLN A 393 30.86 5.87 0.03
N CYS A 394 30.05 6.68 0.70
CA CYS A 394 28.65 6.37 0.92
C CYS A 394 27.88 6.41 -0.42
N ARG A 395 27.18 5.32 -0.76
CA ARG A 395 26.37 5.25 -2.00
C ARG A 395 25.06 6.02 -1.93
N VAL A 396 24.64 6.46 -0.74
CA VAL A 396 23.44 7.30 -0.57
C VAL A 396 23.80 8.75 -0.89
N CYS A 397 24.74 9.34 -0.15
CA CYS A 397 25.08 10.76 -0.30
C CYS A 397 26.25 11.05 -1.24
N GLY A 398 26.99 10.03 -1.67
CA GLY A 398 28.18 10.17 -2.51
C GLY A 398 29.41 10.74 -1.80
N ALA A 399 29.28 11.13 -0.53
CA ALA A 399 30.37 11.70 0.25
C ALA A 399 31.36 10.62 0.71
N THR A 400 32.64 10.99 0.75
CA THR A 400 33.74 10.14 1.20
C THR A 400 34.02 10.41 2.68
N ASP A 401 34.08 9.35 3.49
CA ASP A 401 34.34 9.35 4.94
C ASP A 401 33.49 10.31 5.78
N ALA A 402 32.28 10.65 5.32
CA ALA A 402 31.35 11.49 6.07
C ALA A 402 30.73 10.77 7.29
N HIS A 403 30.65 9.44 7.23
CA HIS A 403 30.16 8.56 8.30
C HIS A 403 30.73 7.14 8.09
N SER A 404 30.49 6.20 9.01
CA SER A 404 31.01 4.84 8.88
C SER A 404 30.32 4.04 7.77
N ASP A 405 30.91 2.91 7.39
CA ASP A 405 30.34 1.94 6.46
C ASP A 405 29.29 1.01 7.12
N SER A 406 28.93 1.26 8.38
CA SER A 406 27.92 0.47 9.08
C SER A 406 26.53 0.61 8.44
N TYR A 407 25.73 -0.46 8.48
CA TYR A 407 24.35 -0.40 7.98
C TYR A 407 23.49 0.63 8.72
N HIS A 408 23.81 0.88 9.99
CA HIS A 408 23.14 1.89 10.82
C HIS A 408 23.37 3.30 10.26
N ASP A 409 24.64 3.68 10.03
CA ASP A 409 24.97 4.99 9.50
C ASP A 409 24.48 5.19 8.07
N GLN A 410 24.49 4.12 7.26
CA GLN A 410 23.90 4.16 5.93
C GLN A 410 22.37 4.35 5.97
N MET A 411 21.68 3.69 6.91
CA MET A 411 20.24 3.84 7.13
C MET A 411 19.88 5.25 7.59
N LEU A 412 20.67 5.82 8.51
CA LEU A 412 20.55 7.22 8.95
C LEU A 412 20.80 8.18 7.79
N CYS A 413 21.88 7.99 7.03
CA CYS A 413 22.16 8.79 5.85
C CYS A 413 21.00 8.74 4.85
N ALA A 414 20.42 7.57 4.61
CA ALA A 414 19.24 7.42 3.74
C ALA A 414 17.99 8.12 4.29
N CYS A 415 17.85 8.22 5.62
CA CYS A 415 16.80 9.01 6.25
C CYS A 415 17.02 10.52 6.06
N ASP A 416 18.26 10.98 6.18
CA ASP A 416 18.63 12.41 6.14
C ASP A 416 18.73 12.97 4.72
N TYR A 417 19.18 12.15 3.75
CA TYR A 417 19.42 12.60 2.38
C TYR A 417 18.13 12.94 1.60
N GLY A 418 16.96 12.63 2.17
CA GLY A 418 15.64 13.02 1.66
C GLY A 418 15.24 12.33 0.34
N GLY A 419 13.95 12.05 0.18
CA GLY A 419 13.37 11.65 -1.11
C GLY A 419 13.38 10.15 -1.46
N ILE A 420 14.02 9.28 -0.68
CA ILE A 420 13.89 7.83 -0.87
C ILE A 420 12.66 7.34 -0.10
N ASP A 421 11.72 6.70 -0.82
CA ASP A 421 10.56 6.08 -0.20
C ASP A 421 10.99 4.82 0.59
N ARG A 422 10.83 4.89 1.92
CA ARG A 422 11.16 3.83 2.89
C ARG A 422 10.37 2.54 2.68
N ASN A 423 9.17 2.66 2.12
CA ASN A 423 8.23 1.56 1.93
C ASN A 423 8.20 1.06 0.48
N ALA A 424 8.95 1.70 -0.42
CA ALA A 424 8.99 1.29 -1.82
C ALA A 424 9.66 -0.10 -1.96
N PRO A 425 8.93 -1.08 -2.50
CA PRO A 425 9.50 -2.34 -2.93
C PRO A 425 10.55 -2.16 -4.03
N ASP A 426 11.39 -3.16 -4.17
CA ASP A 426 12.24 -3.32 -5.34
C ASP A 426 11.55 -4.08 -6.48
N GLU A 427 12.31 -4.37 -7.54
CA GLU A 427 11.83 -5.10 -8.71
C GLU A 427 11.41 -6.55 -8.40
N GLN A 428 11.91 -7.13 -7.29
CA GLN A 428 11.48 -8.43 -6.79
C GLN A 428 10.26 -8.32 -5.86
N GLY A 429 9.77 -7.12 -5.58
CA GLY A 429 8.63 -6.84 -4.71
C GLY A 429 8.94 -6.82 -3.22
N TRP A 430 10.22 -6.83 -2.83
CA TRP A 430 10.62 -6.82 -1.42
C TRP A 430 10.76 -5.39 -0.88
N THR A 431 10.17 -5.12 0.29
CA THR A 431 10.43 -3.90 1.05
C THR A 431 11.60 -4.08 2.02
N ALA A 432 12.22 -2.98 2.43
CA ALA A 432 13.32 -3.01 3.39
C ALA A 432 12.91 -3.66 4.72
N ALA A 433 11.67 -3.45 5.20
CA ALA A 433 11.18 -4.04 6.43
C ALA A 433 11.15 -5.58 6.37
N HIS A 434 10.63 -6.15 5.27
CA HIS A 434 10.63 -7.59 5.05
C HIS A 434 12.04 -8.15 4.90
N LEU A 435 12.92 -7.43 4.20
CA LEU A 435 14.32 -7.85 4.01
C LEU A 435 15.10 -7.83 5.32
N LEU A 436 14.90 -6.82 6.17
CA LEU A 436 15.59 -6.71 7.46
C LEU A 436 15.40 -7.95 8.32
N VAL A 437 14.18 -8.49 8.33
CA VAL A 437 13.80 -9.65 9.14
C VAL A 437 13.97 -10.98 8.40
N SER A 438 14.21 -10.97 7.09
CA SER A 438 14.30 -12.21 6.30
C SER A 438 15.72 -12.55 5.83
N HIS A 439 16.58 -11.55 5.63
CA HIS A 439 17.95 -11.74 5.14
C HIS A 439 18.95 -11.78 6.29
N LYS A 440 19.96 -12.65 6.14
CA LYS A 440 21.15 -12.63 7.00
C LYS A 440 22.11 -11.58 6.47
N ARG A 441 22.47 -10.61 7.31
CA ARG A 441 23.54 -9.65 7.04
C ARG A 441 24.81 -10.05 7.78
N GLN A 442 25.94 -9.74 7.17
CA GLN A 442 27.25 -9.91 7.78
C GLN A 442 27.85 -8.53 8.01
N ASN A 443 28.27 -8.27 9.25
CA ASN A 443 29.20 -7.19 9.53
C ASN A 443 30.60 -7.62 9.05
N ARG A 444 31.52 -6.66 8.95
CA ARG A 444 32.91 -6.89 8.53
C ARG A 444 33.60 -8.05 9.24
N ASP A 445 33.32 -8.21 10.54
CA ASP A 445 33.99 -9.20 11.41
C ASP A 445 33.05 -10.21 12.08
N SER A 446 31.72 -10.13 11.87
CA SER A 446 30.75 -10.99 12.57
C SER A 446 29.38 -11.07 11.89
N GLU A 447 28.59 -12.09 12.22
CA GLU A 447 27.16 -12.10 11.86
C GLU A 447 26.42 -10.95 12.58
N GLU A 448 25.47 -10.32 11.90
CA GLU A 448 24.61 -9.33 12.54
C GLU A 448 23.76 -9.97 13.64
N THR A 449 23.70 -9.31 14.79
CA THR A 449 22.90 -9.78 15.94
C THR A 449 21.44 -9.36 15.80
N PRO A 450 20.48 -10.10 16.41
CA PRO A 450 19.07 -9.69 16.42
C PRO A 450 18.82 -8.29 17.02
N ALA A 451 19.66 -7.84 17.96
CA ALA A 451 19.58 -6.50 18.53
C ALA A 451 19.92 -5.42 17.49
N GLN A 452 20.96 -5.63 16.68
CA GLN A 452 21.32 -4.74 15.57
C GLN A 452 20.22 -4.73 14.49
N THR A 453 19.65 -5.89 14.15
CA THR A 453 18.49 -5.96 13.24
C THR A 453 17.32 -5.13 13.78
N THR A 454 17.08 -5.21 15.09
CA THR A 454 15.99 -4.48 15.77
C THR A 454 16.22 -2.97 15.74
N GLU A 455 17.47 -2.52 15.90
CA GLU A 455 17.85 -1.11 15.80
C GLU A 455 17.62 -0.56 14.39
N LEU A 456 18.08 -1.28 13.35
CA LEU A 456 17.81 -0.92 11.95
C LEU A 456 16.31 -0.87 11.64
N PHE A 457 15.55 -1.85 12.16
CA PHE A 457 14.11 -1.88 11.97
C PHE A 457 13.42 -0.66 12.59
N ARG A 458 13.85 -0.27 13.81
CA ARG A 458 13.35 0.93 14.47
C ARG A 458 13.64 2.16 13.61
N LEU A 459 14.88 2.36 13.15
CA LEU A 459 15.22 3.48 12.27
C LEU A 459 14.33 3.58 11.02
N LEU A 460 14.04 2.44 10.39
CA LEU A 460 13.22 2.40 9.18
C LEU A 460 11.77 2.84 9.44
N ILE A 461 11.16 2.39 10.54
CA ILE A 461 9.70 2.45 10.78
C ILE A 461 9.30 3.54 11.79
N PHE A 462 10.23 4.31 12.36
CA PHE A 462 9.93 5.32 13.41
C PHE A 462 9.30 6.62 12.89
N SER A 463 8.21 6.53 12.12
CA SER A 463 7.29 7.64 11.91
C SER A 463 5.84 7.11 11.91
N PRO A 464 4.91 7.74 12.64
CA PRO A 464 3.48 7.41 12.57
C PRO A 464 2.93 7.42 11.14
N GLU A 465 3.54 8.20 10.25
CA GLU A 465 3.18 8.32 8.82
C GLU A 465 3.53 7.06 8.02
N LEU A 466 4.37 6.17 8.56
CA LEU A 466 4.80 4.92 7.92
C LEU A 466 4.05 3.70 8.45
N ARG A 467 2.96 3.88 9.23
CA ARG A 467 2.22 2.77 9.85
C ARG A 467 1.76 1.72 8.83
N GLU A 468 1.33 2.11 7.64
CA GLU A 468 0.91 1.14 6.61
C GLU A 468 2.03 0.20 6.14
N ALA A 469 3.31 0.54 6.37
CA ALA A 469 4.43 -0.36 6.15
C ALA A 469 4.30 -1.68 6.95
N LEU A 470 3.65 -1.61 8.12
CA LEU A 470 3.46 -2.75 9.01
C LEU A 470 2.53 -3.83 8.43
N HIS A 471 1.68 -3.44 7.48
CA HIS A 471 0.66 -4.28 6.87
C HIS A 471 1.01 -4.76 5.46
N VAL A 472 2.18 -4.37 4.97
CA VAL A 472 2.68 -4.85 3.69
C VAL A 472 2.86 -6.37 3.73
N VAL A 473 2.54 -7.02 2.61
CA VAL A 473 2.85 -8.43 2.37
C VAL A 473 4.10 -8.54 1.50
N ASP A 474 4.90 -9.58 1.73
CA ASP A 474 6.03 -9.87 0.86
C ASP A 474 5.56 -10.46 -0.50
N PRO A 475 6.45 -10.65 -1.48
CA PRO A 475 6.11 -11.24 -2.78
C PRO A 475 5.51 -12.65 -2.69
N ASN A 476 5.75 -13.37 -1.60
CA ASN A 476 5.19 -14.69 -1.34
C ASN A 476 3.81 -14.61 -0.65
N GLY A 477 3.32 -13.40 -0.37
CA GLY A 477 2.06 -13.16 0.31
C GLY A 477 2.13 -13.28 1.83
N ASN A 478 3.31 -13.33 2.43
CA ASN A 478 3.45 -13.37 3.89
C ASN A 478 3.32 -11.97 4.47
N SER A 479 2.52 -11.83 5.53
CA SER A 479 2.51 -10.59 6.30
C SER A 479 3.87 -10.32 6.96
N LEU A 480 4.15 -9.05 7.24
CA LEU A 480 5.37 -8.67 7.97
C LEU A 480 5.40 -9.32 9.36
N VAL A 481 4.26 -9.38 10.05
CA VAL A 481 4.13 -10.04 11.36
C VAL A 481 4.41 -11.54 11.29
N TYR A 482 3.97 -12.22 10.23
CA TYR A 482 4.34 -13.62 10.00
C TYR A 482 5.85 -13.78 9.89
N ASN A 483 6.50 -12.95 9.07
CA ASN A 483 7.94 -13.02 8.85
C ASN A 483 8.76 -12.72 10.11
N ILE A 484 8.37 -11.71 10.90
CA ILE A 484 8.97 -11.36 12.19
C ILE A 484 8.84 -12.53 13.18
N ALA A 485 7.62 -13.04 13.36
CA ALA A 485 7.32 -13.95 14.46
C ALA A 485 7.93 -15.34 14.23
N THR A 486 7.83 -15.88 13.02
CA THR A 486 8.36 -17.21 12.65
C THR A 486 9.88 -17.28 12.66
N ARG A 487 10.56 -16.12 12.73
CA ARG A 487 12.03 -16.01 12.82
C ARG A 487 12.53 -15.64 14.21
N GLY A 488 11.63 -15.49 15.19
CA GLY A 488 12.01 -15.25 16.59
C GLY A 488 12.34 -13.80 16.93
N PHE A 489 12.01 -12.80 16.09
CA PHE A 489 12.28 -11.39 16.39
C PHE A 489 11.26 -10.79 17.37
N TYR A 490 11.25 -11.27 18.62
CA TYR A 490 10.25 -10.89 19.62
C TYR A 490 10.25 -9.39 19.96
N GLU A 491 11.42 -8.72 19.94
CA GLU A 491 11.52 -7.28 20.20
C GLU A 491 10.90 -6.44 19.08
N ILE A 492 11.12 -6.85 17.83
CA ILE A 492 10.51 -6.23 16.67
C ILE A 492 9.00 -6.46 16.71
N LEU A 493 8.54 -7.69 17.03
CA LEU A 493 7.12 -8.01 17.14
C LEU A 493 6.42 -7.12 18.18
N GLU A 494 6.99 -7.01 19.38
CA GLU A 494 6.45 -6.14 20.43
C GLU A 494 6.45 -4.67 19.99
N CYS A 495 7.47 -4.22 19.27
CA CYS A 495 7.55 -2.86 18.73
C CYS A 495 6.45 -2.58 17.71
N VAL A 496 6.29 -3.44 16.69
CA VAL A 496 5.28 -3.33 15.63
C VAL A 496 3.86 -3.30 16.23
N LEU A 497 3.57 -4.17 17.19
CA LEU A 497 2.26 -4.23 17.83
C LEU A 497 1.94 -2.98 18.65
N ARG A 498 2.95 -2.33 19.26
CA ARG A 498 2.77 -1.07 20.00
C ARG A 498 2.57 0.14 19.10
N LEU A 499 3.19 0.15 17.92
CA LEU A 499 3.03 1.23 16.93
C LEU A 499 1.64 1.22 16.27
N GLU A 500 1.00 0.05 16.23
CA GLU A 500 -0.30 -0.13 15.60
C GLU A 500 -1.47 0.37 16.46
N GLU A 501 -2.57 0.75 15.81
CA GLU A 501 -3.82 1.12 16.49
C GLU A 501 -4.46 -0.09 17.17
N GLU A 502 -5.00 0.13 18.37
CA GLU A 502 -5.56 -0.94 19.21
C GLU A 502 -6.62 -1.76 18.48
N SER A 503 -7.47 -1.11 17.69
CA SER A 503 -8.51 -1.72 16.85
C SER A 503 -7.94 -2.70 15.82
N ARG A 504 -6.76 -2.45 15.25
CA ARG A 504 -6.15 -3.25 14.17
C ARG A 504 -5.23 -4.36 14.68
N ARG A 505 -4.73 -4.28 15.92
CA ARG A 505 -3.76 -5.25 16.47
C ARG A 505 -4.22 -6.70 16.39
N ARG A 506 -5.48 -6.96 16.73
CA ARG A 506 -6.03 -8.33 16.71
C ARG A 506 -6.07 -8.91 15.29
N ALA A 507 -6.53 -8.13 14.32
CA ALA A 507 -6.52 -8.53 12.91
C ALA A 507 -5.08 -8.75 12.41
N MET A 508 -4.14 -7.90 12.83
CA MET A 508 -2.74 -8.00 12.44
C MET A 508 -2.06 -9.29 12.92
N VAL A 509 -2.31 -9.72 14.17
CA VAL A 509 -1.77 -10.99 14.69
C VAL A 509 -2.50 -12.24 14.16
N ASN A 510 -3.75 -12.06 13.69
CA ASN A 510 -4.52 -13.08 12.98
C ASN A 510 -4.35 -13.00 11.46
N SER A 511 -3.29 -12.35 10.99
CA SER A 511 -2.86 -12.39 9.59
C SER A 511 -2.26 -13.76 9.22
N PHE A 512 -1.84 -13.91 7.97
CA PHE A 512 -1.41 -15.19 7.42
C PHE A 512 -0.05 -15.09 6.73
N GLY A 513 0.63 -16.23 6.69
CA GLY A 513 1.71 -16.53 5.77
C GLY A 513 1.32 -17.67 4.85
N ARG A 514 2.23 -18.00 3.93
CA ARG A 514 2.16 -19.15 3.05
C ARG A 514 3.27 -20.12 3.38
N THR A 515 2.91 -21.40 3.45
CA THR A 515 3.86 -22.51 3.53
C THR A 515 4.50 -22.77 2.16
N GLY A 516 5.54 -23.61 2.11
CA GLY A 516 6.26 -23.91 0.85
C GLY A 516 5.40 -24.58 -0.23
N ASP A 517 4.31 -25.23 0.16
CA ASP A 517 3.27 -25.80 -0.72
C ASP A 517 2.16 -24.79 -1.09
N GLY A 518 2.28 -23.53 -0.65
CA GLY A 518 1.38 -22.44 -0.98
C GLY A 518 0.09 -22.37 -0.16
N GLN A 519 -0.07 -23.21 0.86
CA GLN A 519 -1.24 -23.16 1.75
C GLN A 519 -1.18 -21.95 2.69
N GLU A 520 -2.32 -21.36 3.00
CA GLU A 520 -2.40 -20.27 3.99
C GLU A 520 -2.27 -20.85 5.40
N GLN A 521 -1.42 -20.23 6.21
CA GLN A 521 -1.21 -20.58 7.61
C GLN A 521 -1.27 -19.34 8.51
N SER A 522 -1.93 -19.44 9.66
CA SER A 522 -1.96 -18.35 10.64
C SER A 522 -0.57 -18.09 11.21
N VAL A 523 -0.31 -16.86 11.68
CA VAL A 523 0.98 -16.52 12.32
C VAL A 523 1.26 -17.45 13.50
N LEU A 524 0.26 -17.73 14.34
CA LEU A 524 0.46 -18.57 15.52
C LEU A 524 0.83 -20.01 15.13
N ALA A 525 0.15 -20.59 14.13
CA ALA A 525 0.46 -21.93 13.66
C ALA A 525 1.87 -22.01 13.05
N GLY A 526 2.28 -20.99 12.28
CA GLY A 526 3.63 -20.91 11.72
C GLY A 526 4.72 -20.86 12.79
N VAL A 527 4.50 -20.11 13.88
CA VAL A 527 5.45 -20.04 15.01
C VAL A 527 5.56 -21.39 15.70
N GLU A 528 4.46 -22.09 15.94
CA GLU A 528 4.49 -23.38 16.64
C GLU A 528 5.14 -24.47 15.78
N MET A 529 4.98 -24.43 14.45
CA MET A 529 5.76 -25.26 13.53
C MET A 529 7.26 -24.95 13.60
N ALA A 530 7.65 -23.68 13.66
CA ALA A 530 9.04 -23.28 13.80
C ALA A 530 9.65 -23.75 15.14
N ILE A 531 8.87 -23.73 16.23
CA ILE A 531 9.27 -24.27 17.54
C ILE A 531 9.52 -25.78 17.44
N ALA A 532 8.58 -26.53 16.88
CA ALA A 532 8.72 -27.98 16.70
C ALA A 532 9.95 -28.35 15.85
N GLU A 533 10.24 -27.58 14.81
CA GLU A 533 11.43 -27.77 13.98
C GLU A 533 12.72 -27.48 14.77
N CYS A 534 12.76 -26.45 15.62
CA CYS A 534 13.91 -26.18 16.49
C CYS A 534 14.14 -27.34 17.49
N GLU A 535 13.09 -27.88 18.09
CA GLU A 535 13.17 -29.03 19.00
C GLU A 535 13.72 -30.26 18.26
N ARG A 536 13.22 -30.54 17.06
CA ARG A 536 13.68 -31.65 16.22
C ARG A 536 15.15 -31.50 15.84
N LYS A 537 15.61 -30.30 15.46
CA LYS A 537 17.03 -30.05 15.15
C LYS A 537 17.91 -30.18 16.38
N THR A 538 17.47 -29.66 17.53
CA THR A 538 18.19 -29.77 18.81
C THR A 538 18.37 -31.23 19.24
N GLN A 539 17.38 -32.09 19.01
CA GLN A 539 17.45 -33.53 19.30
C GLN A 539 18.43 -34.27 18.36
N ARG A 540 18.57 -33.84 17.10
CA ARG A 540 19.49 -34.46 16.13
C ARG A 540 20.97 -34.13 16.39
N CYS A 541 21.27 -33.03 17.07
CA CYS A 541 22.62 -32.67 17.52
C CYS A 541 23.09 -33.65 18.63
N THR A 542 23.69 -34.76 18.22
CA THR A 542 24.09 -35.88 19.11
C THR A 542 25.59 -35.88 19.42
N ARG A 543 26.41 -35.12 18.67
CA ARG A 543 27.87 -35.11 18.84
C ARG A 543 28.34 -33.92 19.66
N ALA A 544 29.43 -34.10 20.42
CA ALA A 544 30.03 -33.04 21.23
C ALA A 544 30.49 -31.82 20.40
N ARG A 545 30.81 -32.01 19.11
CA ARG A 545 31.19 -30.94 18.18
C ARG A 545 30.02 -30.04 17.77
N ASP A 546 28.78 -30.47 18.01
CA ASP A 546 27.55 -29.74 17.64
C ASP A 546 27.11 -28.77 18.75
N GLY A 547 27.92 -28.57 19.81
CA GLY A 547 27.56 -27.77 20.98
C GLY A 547 27.13 -26.34 20.65
N CYS A 548 27.81 -25.70 19.68
CA CYS A 548 27.46 -24.36 19.21
C CYS A 548 26.12 -24.35 18.45
N GLU A 549 25.86 -25.33 17.59
CA GLU A 549 24.59 -25.44 16.86
C GLU A 549 23.43 -25.74 17.80
N LYS A 550 23.63 -26.66 18.74
CA LYS A 550 22.64 -26.98 19.78
C LYS A 550 22.29 -25.74 20.61
N ALA A 551 23.29 -24.94 20.99
CA ALA A 551 23.06 -23.68 21.69
C ALA A 551 22.31 -22.66 20.82
N ARG A 552 22.60 -22.58 19.52
CA ARG A 552 21.90 -21.73 18.55
C ARG A 552 20.42 -22.09 18.44
N TRP A 553 20.11 -23.37 18.23
CA TRP A 553 18.72 -23.87 18.14
C TRP A 553 17.95 -23.68 19.45
N ALA A 554 18.60 -23.89 20.60
CA ALA A 554 17.99 -23.66 21.91
C ALA A 554 17.65 -22.18 22.13
N ARG A 555 18.53 -21.24 21.74
CA ARG A 555 18.25 -19.79 21.82
C ARG A 555 17.09 -19.40 20.91
N LEU A 556 17.11 -19.85 19.65
CA LEU A 556 16.01 -19.58 18.72
C LEU A 556 14.66 -20.12 19.24
N GLY A 557 14.66 -21.32 19.82
CA GLY A 557 13.47 -21.87 20.47
C GLY A 557 12.95 -21.00 21.62
N GLN A 558 13.82 -20.40 22.44
CA GLN A 558 13.41 -19.47 23.49
C GLN A 558 12.79 -18.20 22.90
N ASP A 559 13.40 -17.65 21.85
CA ASP A 559 12.92 -16.43 21.18
C ASP A 559 11.56 -16.66 20.50
N LEU A 560 11.38 -17.81 19.83
CA LEU A 560 10.09 -18.22 19.27
C LEU A 560 9.00 -18.39 20.34
N ASN A 561 9.35 -18.96 21.50
CA ASN A 561 8.43 -19.07 22.63
C ASN A 561 8.00 -17.68 23.15
N ARG A 562 8.90 -16.68 23.14
CA ARG A 562 8.55 -15.29 23.45
C ARG A 562 7.60 -14.72 22.41
N CYS A 563 7.87 -14.90 21.12
CA CYS A 563 6.94 -14.50 20.04
C CYS A 563 5.56 -15.11 20.23
N ARG A 564 5.47 -16.43 20.48
CA ARG A 564 4.20 -17.13 20.75
C ARG A 564 3.43 -16.49 21.90
N ASN A 565 4.10 -16.19 23.01
CA ASN A 565 3.46 -15.59 24.17
C ASN A 565 2.96 -14.16 23.88
N ILE A 566 3.69 -13.39 23.08
CA ILE A 566 3.26 -12.07 22.61
C ILE A 566 2.01 -12.22 21.73
N LEU A 567 2.04 -13.08 20.71
CA LEU A 567 0.91 -13.32 19.83
C LEU A 567 -0.37 -13.70 20.60
N LYS A 568 -0.27 -14.67 21.53
CA LYS A 568 -1.40 -15.08 22.37
C LYS A 568 -1.93 -13.93 23.24
N ARG A 569 -1.05 -13.09 23.79
CA ARG A 569 -1.43 -11.90 24.58
C ARG A 569 -2.27 -10.91 23.76
N TRP A 570 -1.96 -10.76 22.47
CA TRP A 570 -2.67 -9.86 21.56
C TRP A 570 -3.85 -10.53 20.81
N GLY A 571 -4.25 -11.74 21.24
CA GLY A 571 -5.45 -12.42 20.72
C GLY A 571 -5.24 -13.17 19.41
N ALA A 572 -4.02 -13.63 19.12
CA ALA A 572 -3.77 -14.52 18.01
C ALA A 572 -4.39 -15.90 18.27
N GLU A 573 -5.04 -16.44 17.25
CA GLU A 573 -5.69 -17.75 17.29
C GLU A 573 -5.03 -18.70 16.30
N TRP A 574 -5.13 -20.00 16.58
CA TRP A 574 -4.51 -21.03 15.74
C TRP A 574 -5.20 -21.11 14.37
N GLU A 575 -6.53 -21.06 14.38
CA GLU A 575 -7.40 -21.07 13.20
C GLU A 575 -8.39 -19.90 13.30
N PRO A 576 -7.96 -18.66 13.00
CA PRO A 576 -8.84 -17.51 13.13
C PRO A 576 -9.92 -17.55 12.04
N ASP A 577 -11.17 -17.37 12.45
CA ASP A 577 -12.31 -17.21 11.58
C ASP A 577 -12.28 -15.86 10.83
N MET A 578 -13.22 -15.65 9.91
CA MET A 578 -13.26 -14.42 9.12
C MET A 578 -13.44 -13.15 9.97
N ILE A 579 -14.13 -13.24 11.11
CA ILE A 579 -14.36 -12.08 11.97
C ILE A 579 -13.07 -11.72 12.67
N GLN A 580 -12.38 -12.70 13.26
CA GLN A 580 -11.10 -12.50 13.96
C GLN A 580 -10.01 -11.97 13.03
N ARG A 581 -10.06 -12.36 11.74
CA ARG A 581 -9.13 -11.90 10.70
C ARG A 581 -9.32 -10.44 10.32
N TRP A 582 -10.55 -9.97 10.20
CA TRP A 582 -10.83 -8.73 9.47
C TRP A 582 -11.56 -7.65 10.28
N ARG A 583 -12.15 -8.01 11.43
CA ARG A 583 -12.97 -7.08 12.21
C ARG A 583 -12.12 -6.22 13.14
N ILE A 584 -12.26 -4.91 12.99
CA ILE A 584 -11.55 -3.89 13.79
C ILE A 584 -12.49 -2.90 14.50
N TYR A 585 -13.81 -2.98 14.27
CA TYR A 585 -14.86 -2.18 14.95
C TYR A 585 -16.04 -3.02 15.46
#